data_AF-A0A8B6CH90-F1
#
_entry.id   AF-A0A8B6CH90-F1
#
_cell.length_a   1.000
_cell.length_b   1.000
_cell.length_c   1.000
_cell.angle_alpha   90.00
_cell.angle_beta   90.00
_cell.angle_gamma   90.00
#
_symmetry.space_group_name_H-M   'P 1'
#
loop_
_entity.id
_entity.type
_entity.pdbx_description
1 polymer ?
#
loop_
_entity_poly.entity_id
_entity_poly.type
_entity_poly.pdbx_seq_one_letter_code
_entity_poly.pdbx_strand_id
1 'polypeptide(L)'
;MSNFQRVGNETIHLKTVPLLQKVFEDAANKVPDPYGKYNSAYEAWRNHPRFRVYKMGGGSDHVPFLAGLGIPSMYPKYSYLKDLWNSTSTPLYHSRYENYHAFKMIDPELKFAKTMTSIISESIRNLADSRIIPFDIDRYAEYISNGVEELLNHYGQVVGPKMEEWIH
;
A
#
# COMPACT_ATOMS: atom_id res chain seq x y z
N MET A 1 -2.24 14.93 -8.21
CA MET A 1 -0.84 14.50 -8.49
C MET A 1 -0.54 13.26 -7.67
N SER A 2 -0.07 12.23 -8.34
CA SER A 2 0.08 10.88 -7.80
C SER A 2 1.47 10.63 -7.22
N ASN A 3 1.51 10.13 -5.97
CA ASN A 3 2.73 9.93 -5.18
C ASN A 3 3.43 8.60 -5.55
N PHE A 4 4.11 8.51 -6.70
CA PHE A 4 4.53 7.22 -7.23
C PHE A 4 5.93 6.73 -6.77
N GLN A 5 6.92 7.60 -6.56
CA GLN A 5 8.33 7.18 -6.59
C GLN A 5 9.17 7.62 -5.38
N ARG A 6 8.53 7.80 -4.22
CA ARG A 6 9.28 8.00 -2.96
C ARG A 6 9.79 6.66 -2.42
N VAL A 7 11.10 6.50 -2.35
CA VAL A 7 11.79 5.35 -1.73
C VAL A 7 12.64 5.88 -0.61
N GLY A 8 12.50 5.31 0.58
CA GLY A 8 13.19 5.74 1.79
C GLY A 8 13.27 4.62 2.79
N ASN A 9 13.60 4.95 4.05
CA ASN A 9 13.80 3.98 5.12
C ASN A 9 12.87 4.21 6.32
N GLU A 10 11.89 5.11 6.26
CA GLU A 10 11.21 5.55 7.47
C GLU A 10 10.00 4.70 7.86
N THR A 11 9.04 4.55 6.95
CA THR A 11 7.83 3.77 7.20
C THR A 11 7.31 3.09 5.94
N ILE A 12 6.44 2.10 6.13
CA ILE A 12 5.80 1.37 5.04
C ILE A 12 4.76 2.28 4.37
N HIS A 13 4.83 2.31 3.04
CA HIS A 13 3.84 2.88 2.16
C HIS A 13 3.18 1.74 1.39
N LEU A 14 1.99 1.32 1.85
CA LEU A 14 1.19 0.28 1.19
C LEU A 14 0.14 0.92 0.28
N LYS A 15 0.20 0.62 -1.02
CA LYS A 15 -0.95 0.76 -1.92
C LYS A 15 -1.53 -0.62 -2.16
N THR A 16 -2.82 -0.81 -1.95
CA THR A 16 -3.47 -2.11 -2.16
C THR A 16 -4.98 -1.95 -2.31
N VAL A 17 -5.64 -3.02 -2.74
CA VAL A 17 -7.10 -3.18 -2.59
C VAL A 17 -7.45 -3.70 -1.19
N PRO A 18 -8.68 -3.43 -0.68
CA PRO A 18 -9.08 -3.87 0.65
C PRO A 18 -8.94 -5.38 0.87
N LEU A 19 -9.24 -6.20 -0.15
CA LEU A 19 -9.13 -7.67 -0.10
C LEU A 19 -7.76 -8.16 0.36
N LEU A 20 -6.70 -7.46 -0.03
CA LEU A 20 -5.31 -7.87 0.20
C LEU A 20 -4.67 -7.18 1.41
N GLN A 21 -5.37 -6.23 2.05
CA GLN A 21 -4.78 -5.45 3.12
C GLN A 21 -4.41 -6.34 4.31
N LYS A 22 -5.31 -7.23 4.74
CA LYS A 22 -5.04 -8.18 5.83
C LYS A 22 -3.88 -9.12 5.52
N VAL A 23 -3.76 -9.59 4.28
CA VAL A 23 -2.65 -10.46 3.84
C VAL A 23 -1.30 -9.78 4.10
N PHE A 24 -1.19 -8.51 3.75
CA PHE A 24 0.02 -7.73 3.98
C PHE A 24 0.24 -7.43 5.47
N GLU A 25 -0.81 -7.06 6.21
CA GLU A 25 -0.74 -6.80 7.67
C GLU A 25 -0.25 -8.05 8.42
N ASP A 26 -0.82 -9.21 8.14
CA ASP A 26 -0.46 -10.49 8.77
C ASP A 26 0.98 -10.91 8.41
N ALA A 27 1.44 -10.65 7.18
CA ALA A 27 2.83 -10.88 6.78
C ALA A 27 3.80 -9.91 7.47
N ALA A 28 3.47 -8.62 7.51
CA ALA A 28 4.27 -7.59 8.17
C ALA A 28 4.40 -7.83 9.68
N ASN A 29 3.42 -8.48 10.31
CA ASN A 29 3.47 -8.82 11.72
C ASN A 29 4.42 -9.98 12.05
N LYS A 30 4.79 -10.80 11.06
CA LYS A 30 5.76 -11.90 11.21
C LYS A 30 7.21 -11.48 10.98
N VAL A 31 7.43 -10.28 10.44
CA VAL A 31 8.77 -9.79 10.09
C VAL A 31 9.22 -8.78 11.14
N PRO A 32 10.45 -8.90 11.71
CA PRO A 32 10.96 -7.94 12.68
C PRO A 32 11.04 -6.51 12.15
N ASP A 33 10.85 -5.53 13.03
CA ASP A 33 11.11 -4.12 12.74
C ASP A 33 12.59 -3.91 12.35
N PRO A 34 12.90 -3.33 11.17
CA PRO A 34 14.28 -3.09 10.75
C PRO A 34 15.04 -2.13 11.69
N TYR A 35 14.33 -1.29 12.45
CA TYR A 35 14.90 -0.42 13.48
C TYR A 35 15.08 -1.11 14.83
N GLY A 36 14.41 -2.25 15.06
CA GLY A 36 14.41 -2.96 16.34
C GLY A 36 13.71 -2.22 17.48
N LYS A 37 12.89 -1.20 17.19
CA LYS A 37 12.13 -0.44 18.20
C LYS A 37 10.84 -1.14 18.60
N TYR A 38 10.24 -1.87 17.68
CA TYR A 38 9.01 -2.65 17.87
C TYR A 38 9.25 -4.14 17.63
N ASN A 39 8.31 -5.00 18.02
CA ASN A 39 8.46 -6.45 17.83
C ASN A 39 8.35 -6.85 16.35
N SER A 40 7.57 -6.10 15.57
CA SER A 40 7.33 -6.38 14.16
C SER A 40 7.31 -5.11 13.30
N ALA A 41 7.55 -5.30 11.99
CA ALA A 41 7.43 -4.24 11.00
C ALA A 41 5.99 -3.72 10.90
N TYR A 42 4.98 -4.56 11.18
CA TYR A 42 3.60 -4.13 11.32
C TYR A 42 3.40 -3.19 12.51
N GLU A 43 3.91 -3.53 13.70
CA GLU A 43 3.83 -2.64 14.86
C GLU A 43 4.52 -1.30 14.60
N ALA A 44 5.71 -1.33 13.98
CA ALA A 44 6.44 -0.11 13.61
C ALA A 44 5.64 0.76 12.62
N TRP A 45 5.02 0.13 11.62
CA TRP A 45 4.17 0.82 10.65
C TRP A 45 2.89 1.36 11.28
N ARG A 46 2.18 0.56 12.07
CA ARG A 46 0.88 0.86 12.68
C ARG A 46 0.95 1.95 13.75
N ASN A 47 2.08 2.04 14.45
CA ASN A 47 2.35 3.08 15.44
C ASN A 47 3.03 4.33 14.85
N HIS A 48 3.33 4.33 13.55
CA HIS A 48 3.88 5.51 12.89
C HIS A 48 2.81 6.62 12.81
N PRO A 49 3.13 7.89 13.10
CA PRO A 49 2.14 9.00 13.05
C PRO A 49 1.45 9.22 11.71
N ARG A 50 1.99 8.60 10.64
CA ARG A 50 1.47 8.66 9.27
C ARG A 50 1.05 7.31 8.73
N PHE A 51 0.75 6.36 9.60
CA PHE A 51 0.15 5.09 9.21
C PHE A 51 -1.02 5.35 8.26
N ARG A 52 -0.91 4.83 7.04
CA ARG A 52 -1.95 4.94 6.03
C ARG A 52 -1.81 3.83 5.01
N VAL A 53 -2.95 3.29 4.62
CA VAL A 53 -3.09 2.49 3.40
C VAL A 53 -3.68 3.36 2.31
N TYR A 54 -3.10 3.27 1.12
CA TYR A 54 -3.45 4.12 -0.01
C TYR A 54 -4.24 3.33 -1.06
N LYS A 55 -5.22 4.00 -1.68
CA LYS A 55 -5.93 3.44 -2.83
C LYS A 55 -4.94 3.21 -3.98
N MET A 56 -5.11 2.09 -4.68
CA MET A 56 -4.37 1.80 -5.91
C MET A 56 -4.79 2.77 -7.02
N GLY A 57 -3.81 3.25 -7.79
CA GLY A 57 -4.03 4.12 -8.94
C GLY A 57 -3.10 3.72 -10.08
N GLY A 58 -2.76 4.65 -10.97
CA GLY A 58 -1.82 4.41 -12.08
C GLY A 58 -0.35 4.21 -11.66
N GLY A 59 0.57 4.28 -12.63
CA GLY A 59 1.98 4.63 -12.38
C GLY A 59 2.95 3.49 -12.09
N SER A 60 2.55 2.23 -12.24
CA SER A 60 3.44 1.06 -12.26
C SER A 60 2.75 -0.12 -12.96
N ASP A 61 3.38 -1.28 -12.99
CA ASP A 61 2.97 -2.43 -13.79
C ASP A 61 1.74 -3.18 -13.25
N HIS A 62 1.29 -2.86 -12.03
CA HIS A 62 0.05 -3.43 -11.47
C HIS A 62 -1.22 -2.94 -12.17
N VAL A 63 -1.15 -1.87 -12.97
CA VAL A 63 -2.32 -1.22 -13.58
C VAL A 63 -3.11 -2.16 -14.51
N PRO A 64 -2.51 -2.82 -15.51
CA PRO A 64 -3.25 -3.76 -16.37
C PRO A 64 -3.85 -4.94 -15.59
N PHE A 65 -3.20 -5.41 -14.53
CA PHE A 65 -3.73 -6.48 -13.69
C PHE A 65 -4.98 -6.02 -12.92
N LEU A 66 -4.88 -4.90 -12.21
CA LEU A 66 -5.98 -4.42 -11.39
C LEU A 66 -7.12 -3.82 -12.22
N ALA A 67 -6.82 -2.83 -13.05
CA ALA A 67 -7.84 -2.07 -13.78
C ALA A 67 -8.28 -2.75 -15.08
N GLY A 68 -7.41 -3.57 -15.69
CA GLY A 68 -7.73 -4.29 -16.93
C GLY A 68 -8.36 -5.67 -16.67
N LEU A 69 -7.77 -6.46 -15.77
CA LEU A 69 -8.18 -7.86 -15.54
C LEU A 69 -8.94 -8.08 -14.22
N GLY A 70 -9.07 -7.06 -13.37
CA GLY A 70 -9.71 -7.21 -12.06
C GLY A 70 -8.92 -8.05 -11.06
N ILE A 71 -7.61 -8.25 -11.28
CA ILE A 71 -6.75 -9.06 -10.41
C ILE A 71 -6.34 -8.21 -9.19
N PRO A 72 -6.69 -8.63 -7.95
CA PRO A 72 -6.26 -7.95 -6.74
C PRO A 72 -4.74 -7.76 -6.72
N SER A 73 -4.30 -6.53 -6.49
CA SER A 73 -2.89 -6.15 -6.56
C SER A 73 -2.47 -5.32 -5.35
N MET A 74 -1.20 -5.42 -4.98
CA MET A 74 -0.56 -4.60 -3.96
C MET A 74 0.78 -4.05 -4.46
N TYR A 75 1.15 -2.85 -4.00
CA TYR A 75 2.41 -2.17 -4.28
C TYR A 75 2.98 -1.62 -2.96
N PRO A 76 3.66 -2.47 -2.17
CA PRO A 76 4.30 -2.05 -0.92
C PRO A 76 5.73 -1.55 -1.15
N LYS A 77 6.16 -0.58 -0.34
CA LYS A 77 7.54 -0.11 -0.29
C LYS A 77 7.84 0.58 1.04
N TYR A 78 9.11 0.78 1.36
CA TYR A 78 9.51 1.80 2.34
C TYR A 78 9.62 3.17 1.67
N SER A 79 9.18 4.21 2.37
CA SER A 79 9.20 5.60 1.91
C SER A 79 9.72 6.53 3.01
N TYR A 80 10.17 7.72 2.63
CA TYR A 80 10.48 8.84 3.55
C TYR A 80 9.32 9.85 3.59
N LEU A 81 9.34 10.76 4.56
CA LEU A 81 8.35 11.83 4.72
C LEU A 81 8.29 12.81 3.54
N LYS A 82 7.06 13.19 3.20
CA LYS A 82 6.78 14.36 2.33
C LYS A 82 7.42 15.66 2.82
N ASP A 83 7.64 15.80 4.12
CA ASP A 83 8.01 17.06 4.75
C ASP A 83 9.50 17.38 4.57
N LEU A 84 10.30 16.34 4.36
CA LEU A 84 11.72 16.49 4.00
C LEU A 84 11.88 16.88 2.52
N TRP A 85 10.89 16.55 1.69
CA TRP A 85 10.95 16.78 0.25
C TRP A 85 9.56 16.81 -0.39
N ASN A 86 9.18 17.99 -0.87
CA ASN A 86 7.84 18.24 -1.42
C ASN A 86 7.59 17.61 -2.81
N SER A 87 8.56 16.89 -3.39
CA SER A 87 8.34 16.19 -4.68
C SER A 87 7.83 14.76 -4.50
N THR A 88 7.12 14.26 -5.51
CA THR A 88 6.49 12.94 -5.55
C THR A 88 7.47 11.80 -5.86
N SER A 89 8.74 12.11 -6.10
CA SER A 89 9.84 11.17 -6.39
C SER A 89 11.06 11.43 -5.51
N THR A 90 11.94 10.43 -5.40
CA THR A 90 13.31 10.62 -4.87
C THR A 90 14.07 11.66 -5.70
N PRO A 91 15.01 12.43 -5.11
CA PRO A 91 15.76 13.45 -5.83
C PRO A 91 16.51 12.96 -7.06
N LEU A 92 16.93 11.68 -7.06
CA LEU A 92 17.74 11.09 -8.12
C LEU A 92 16.94 10.28 -9.14
N TYR A 93 15.62 10.18 -8.97
CA TYR A 93 14.73 9.40 -9.84
C TYR A 93 14.94 9.72 -11.32
N HIS A 94 15.03 8.68 -12.17
CA HIS A 94 15.23 8.82 -13.63
C HIS A 94 16.50 9.58 -14.02
N SER A 95 17.49 9.64 -13.13
CA SER A 95 18.80 10.23 -13.43
C SER A 95 19.89 9.15 -13.45
N ARG A 96 21.04 9.48 -14.04
CA ARG A 96 22.24 8.62 -13.99
C ARG A 96 22.81 8.44 -12.57
N TYR A 97 22.34 9.25 -11.61
CA TYR A 97 22.75 9.19 -10.22
C TYR A 97 21.91 8.22 -9.38
N GLU A 98 20.83 7.66 -9.94
CA GLU A 98 20.08 6.56 -9.32
C GLU A 98 20.88 5.26 -9.46
N ASN A 99 21.86 5.10 -8.57
CA ASN A 99 22.79 3.97 -8.59
C ASN A 99 22.91 3.33 -7.20
N TYR A 100 23.66 2.23 -7.14
CA TYR A 100 23.85 1.47 -5.90
C TYR A 100 24.44 2.30 -4.77
N HIS A 101 25.42 3.18 -5.04
CA HIS A 101 26.00 4.03 -4.01
C HIS A 101 24.96 4.97 -3.39
N ALA A 102 24.11 5.59 -4.20
CA ALA A 102 23.02 6.42 -3.71
C ALA A 102 22.00 5.60 -2.90
N PHE A 103 21.67 4.38 -3.35
CA PHE A 103 20.79 3.50 -2.59
C PHE A 103 21.36 3.14 -1.21
N LYS A 104 22.68 2.90 -1.12
CA LYS A 104 23.38 2.63 0.14
C LYS A 104 23.43 3.82 1.09
N MET A 105 23.20 5.04 0.63
CA MET A 105 23.01 6.20 1.53
C MET A 105 21.67 6.13 2.27
N ILE A 106 20.66 5.46 1.68
CA ILE A 106 19.33 5.27 2.28
C ILE A 106 19.29 4.00 3.12
N ASP A 107 19.85 2.90 2.59
CA ASP A 107 19.87 1.59 3.26
C ASP A 107 21.29 1.00 3.32
N PRO A 108 22.16 1.52 4.21
CA PRO A 108 23.57 1.11 4.31
C PRO A 108 23.78 -0.37 4.65
N GLU A 109 22.79 -1.04 5.23
CA GLU A 109 22.87 -2.44 5.65
C GLU A 109 21.85 -3.33 4.95
N LEU A 110 21.10 -2.79 3.98
CA LEU A 110 20.01 -3.49 3.27
C LEU A 110 18.90 -3.99 4.20
N LYS A 111 18.74 -3.37 5.37
CA LYS A 111 17.76 -3.79 6.39
C LYS A 111 16.34 -3.57 5.90
N PHE A 112 16.06 -2.44 5.26
CA PHE A 112 14.72 -2.10 4.75
C PHE A 112 14.38 -2.90 3.50
N ALA A 113 15.35 -3.08 2.60
CA ALA A 113 15.22 -3.96 1.44
C ALA A 113 14.92 -5.40 1.87
N LYS A 114 15.68 -5.92 2.84
CA LYS A 114 15.47 -7.25 3.42
C LYS A 114 14.09 -7.35 4.06
N THR A 115 13.71 -6.41 4.94
CA THR A 115 12.40 -6.44 5.60
C THR A 115 11.27 -6.43 4.58
N MET A 116 11.27 -5.50 3.60
CA MET A 116 10.22 -5.44 2.59
C MET A 116 10.15 -6.72 1.76
N THR A 117 11.31 -7.28 1.36
CA THR A 117 11.38 -8.55 0.63
C THR A 117 10.79 -9.69 1.46
N SER A 118 11.09 -9.76 2.76
CA SER A 118 10.51 -10.77 3.66
C SER A 118 8.99 -10.63 3.77
N ILE A 119 8.46 -9.41 3.89
CA ILE A 119 7.00 -9.17 3.97
C ILE A 119 6.31 -9.60 2.68
N ILE A 120 6.88 -9.23 1.52
CA ILE A 120 6.35 -9.62 0.20
C ILE A 120 6.39 -11.15 0.06
N SER A 121 7.51 -11.78 0.43
CA SER A 121 7.67 -13.24 0.37
C SER A 121 6.65 -13.96 1.25
N GLU A 122 6.44 -13.48 2.48
CA GLU A 122 5.42 -14.03 3.38
C GLU A 122 4.00 -13.79 2.87
N SER A 123 3.73 -12.65 2.22
CA SER A 123 2.44 -12.37 1.58
C SER A 123 2.17 -13.34 0.42
N ILE A 124 3.17 -13.56 -0.44
CA ILE A 124 3.10 -14.51 -1.56
C ILE A 124 2.90 -15.93 -1.03
N ARG A 125 3.68 -16.35 -0.03
CA ARG A 125 3.56 -17.66 0.62
C ARG A 125 2.16 -17.87 1.20
N ASN A 126 1.64 -16.89 1.93
CA ASN A 126 0.29 -16.95 2.47
C ASN A 126 -0.76 -17.08 1.34
N LEU A 127 -0.61 -16.37 0.23
CA LEU A 127 -1.55 -16.47 -0.90
C LEU A 127 -1.45 -17.79 -1.66
N ALA A 128 -0.23 -18.31 -1.85
CA ALA A 128 0.02 -19.52 -2.63
C ALA A 128 -0.32 -20.81 -1.86
N ASP A 129 0.00 -20.86 -0.57
CA ASP A 129 -0.09 -22.10 0.22
C ASP A 129 -1.41 -22.22 1.00
N SER A 130 -2.19 -21.14 1.11
CA SER A 130 -3.45 -21.20 1.86
C SER A 130 -4.51 -22.00 1.10
N ARG A 131 -5.09 -22.99 1.78
CA ARG A 131 -6.22 -23.78 1.26
C ARG A 131 -7.44 -22.91 0.92
N ILE A 132 -7.67 -21.88 1.73
CA ILE A 132 -8.69 -20.85 1.50
C ILE A 132 -7.94 -19.55 1.30
N ILE A 133 -8.20 -18.86 0.18
CA ILE A 133 -7.52 -17.60 -0.12
C ILE A 133 -7.81 -16.61 1.01
N PRO A 134 -6.77 -16.01 1.64
CA PRO A 134 -6.91 -15.18 2.84
C PRO A 134 -7.39 -13.75 2.52
N PHE A 135 -8.43 -13.61 1.68
CA PHE A 135 -9.01 -12.31 1.38
C PHE A 135 -9.91 -11.80 2.51
N ASP A 136 -9.83 -10.51 2.76
CA ASP A 136 -10.69 -9.81 3.72
C ASP A 136 -11.93 -9.25 2.99
N ILE A 137 -12.97 -10.08 2.88
CA ILE A 137 -14.21 -9.74 2.17
C ILE A 137 -15.01 -8.68 2.94
N ASP A 138 -15.03 -8.77 4.27
CA ASP A 138 -15.76 -7.84 5.13
C ASP A 138 -15.20 -6.42 4.98
N ARG A 139 -13.86 -6.28 4.93
CA ARG A 139 -13.22 -4.99 4.65
C ARG A 139 -13.56 -4.45 3.27
N TYR A 140 -13.78 -5.32 2.27
CA TYR A 140 -14.22 -4.87 0.96
C TYR A 140 -15.68 -4.39 0.97
N ALA A 141 -16.56 -5.07 1.71
CA ALA A 141 -17.94 -4.62 1.91
C ALA A 141 -17.98 -3.26 2.61
N GLU A 142 -17.22 -3.10 3.69
CA GLU A 142 -17.08 -1.81 4.40
C GLU A 142 -16.54 -0.71 3.48
N TYR A 143 -15.53 -1.03 2.65
CA TYR A 143 -14.99 -0.09 1.68
C TYR A 143 -16.05 0.40 0.68
N ILE A 144 -16.91 -0.48 0.18
CA ILE A 144 -18.01 -0.11 -0.72
C ILE A 144 -19.03 0.75 0.01
N SER A 145 -19.47 0.34 1.20
CA SER A 145 -20.46 1.08 2.00
C SER A 145 -19.98 2.51 2.29
N ASN A 146 -18.73 2.68 2.72
CA ASN A 146 -18.12 3.98 2.93
C ASN A 146 -18.05 4.81 1.64
N GLY A 147 -17.79 4.17 0.50
CA GLY A 147 -17.79 4.85 -0.80
C GLY A 147 -19.18 5.34 -1.23
N VAL A 148 -20.22 4.56 -0.97
CA VAL A 148 -21.62 4.96 -1.22
C VAL A 148 -22.00 6.12 -0.31
N GLU A 149 -21.65 6.06 0.97
CA GLU A 149 -21.90 7.15 1.92
C GLU A 149 -21.18 8.44 1.49
N GLU A 150 -19.90 8.35 1.13
CA GLU A 150 -19.11 9.48 0.63
C GLU A 150 -19.75 10.11 -0.63
N LEU A 151 -20.22 9.26 -1.56
CA LEU A 151 -20.89 9.69 -2.78
C LEU A 151 -22.21 10.42 -2.47
N LEU A 152 -23.04 9.86 -1.58
CA LEU A 152 -24.32 10.44 -1.19
C LEU A 152 -24.13 11.77 -0.43
N ASN A 153 -23.14 11.84 0.45
CA ASN A 153 -22.84 13.06 1.20
C ASN A 153 -22.42 14.22 0.29
N HIS A 154 -21.68 13.94 -0.80
CA HIS A 154 -21.20 14.98 -1.71
C HIS A 154 -22.15 15.26 -2.88
N TYR A 155 -22.86 14.24 -3.37
CA TYR A 155 -23.61 14.30 -4.63
C TYR A 155 -25.05 13.78 -4.51
N GLY A 156 -25.57 13.59 -3.30
CA GLY A 156 -26.89 13.00 -3.05
C GLY A 156 -28.04 13.70 -3.75
N GLN A 157 -27.98 15.04 -3.91
CA GLN A 157 -28.99 15.79 -4.65
C GLN A 157 -29.07 15.42 -6.15
N VAL A 158 -27.97 14.90 -6.72
CA VAL A 158 -27.87 14.52 -8.14
C VAL A 158 -28.06 13.01 -8.32
N VAL A 159 -27.53 12.21 -7.39
CA VAL A 159 -27.45 10.75 -7.52
C VAL A 159 -28.61 10.05 -6.79
N GLY A 160 -29.12 10.62 -5.70
CA GLY A 160 -30.20 10.05 -4.88
C GLY A 160 -31.45 9.69 -5.69
N PRO A 161 -32.04 10.62 -6.47
CA PRO A 161 -33.23 10.34 -7.27
C PRO A 161 -33.02 9.20 -8.29
N LYS A 162 -31.81 9.05 -8.83
CA LYS A 162 -31.47 8.00 -9.80
C LYS A 162 -31.27 6.63 -9.17
N MET A 163 -30.79 6.57 -7.93
CA MET A 163 -30.64 5.28 -7.23
C MET A 163 -31.99 4.68 -6.85
N GLU A 164 -32.97 5.51 -6.46
CA GLU A 164 -34.33 5.04 -6.17
C GLU A 164 -35.01 4.43 -7.41
N GLU A 165 -34.74 4.96 -8.60
CA GLU A 165 -35.22 4.39 -9.88
C GLU A 165 -34.57 3.05 -10.25
N TRP A 166 -33.36 2.74 -9.75
CA TRP A 166 -32.60 1.52 -10.13
C TRP A 166 -32.79 0.35 -9.14
N ILE A 167 -33.36 0.63 -7.97
CA ILE A 167 -33.61 -0.36 -6.90
C ILE A 167 -35.05 -0.92 -7.00
N HIS A 168 -35.84 -0.44 -7.95
CA HIS A 168 -37.18 -0.93 -8.30
C HIS A 168 -37.19 -1.57 -9.69
#